data_AF-A0A3D5KFG5-F1
#
_entry.id   AF-A0A3D5KFG5-F1
#
_cell.length_a   1.000
_cell.length_b   1.000
_cell.length_c   1.000
_cell.angle_alpha   90.00
_cell.angle_beta   90.00
_cell.angle_gamma   90.00
#
_symmetry.space_group_name_H-M   'P 1'
#
loop_
_entity.id
_entity.type
_entity.pdbx_description
1 polymer ?
#
loop_
_entity_poly.entity_id
_entity_poly.type
_entity_poly.pdbx_seq_one_letter_code
_entity_poly.pdbx_strand_id
1 'polypeptide(L)'
;QKLGYKDMKATYKMNYEDNIVINYVRILDNISIYPEQIKVKIALDDGSITGLEGEKYLIAFDGERKIAQPKISKEEAAKAVSDRLKVNTVKLAVVPTETNQEVLCYEFAGSNHNSDYIVYVNAENGKTQKILKIINTPNGKLII
;
A
#
# COMPACT_ATOMS: atom_id res chain seq x y z
N GLN A 1 -0.27 27.01 0.69
CA GLN A 1 0.71 26.41 1.62
C GLN A 1 0.91 24.95 1.24
N LYS A 2 2.15 24.44 1.18
CA LYS A 2 2.42 23.01 0.91
C LYS A 2 2.57 22.29 2.26
N LEU A 3 1.92 21.13 2.44
CA LEU A 3 1.87 20.40 3.71
C LEU A 3 3.18 19.65 4.07
N GLY A 4 4.21 19.70 3.22
CA GLY A 4 5.52 19.13 3.51
C GLY A 4 5.71 17.65 3.11
N TYR A 5 4.64 16.92 2.83
CA TYR A 5 4.71 15.54 2.32
C TYR A 5 5.15 15.51 0.85
N LYS A 6 6.26 14.82 0.56
CA LYS A 6 6.85 14.72 -0.79
C LYS A 6 6.68 13.32 -1.36
N ASP A 7 6.70 13.23 -2.69
CA ASP A 7 6.71 11.98 -3.46
C ASP A 7 5.53 11.04 -3.14
N MET A 8 4.39 11.63 -2.81
CA MET A 8 3.19 10.91 -2.42
C MET A 8 2.35 10.52 -3.63
N LYS A 9 1.94 9.25 -3.69
CA LYS A 9 1.01 8.72 -4.69
C LYS A 9 -0.28 8.24 -4.04
N ALA A 10 -1.41 8.66 -4.60
CA ALA A 10 -2.71 8.18 -4.15
C ALA A 10 -2.84 6.67 -4.42
N THR A 11 -3.38 5.94 -3.45
CA THR A 11 -3.65 4.50 -3.54
C THR A 11 -5.16 4.26 -3.59
N TYR A 12 -5.80 4.15 -2.44
CA TYR A 12 -7.23 3.86 -2.30
C TYR A 12 -8.03 5.09 -1.91
N LYS A 13 -9.22 5.19 -2.47
CA LYS A 13 -10.24 6.17 -2.09
C LYS A 13 -11.48 5.46 -1.55
N MET A 14 -12.13 6.10 -0.59
CA MET A 14 -13.36 5.65 0.03
C MET A 14 -14.24 6.84 0.36
N ASN A 15 -15.51 6.77 -0.01
CA ASN A 15 -16.53 7.68 0.48
C ASN A 15 -16.89 7.27 1.91
N TYR A 16 -16.86 8.22 2.82
CA TYR A 16 -17.20 8.03 4.22
C TYR A 16 -18.01 9.25 4.67
N GLU A 17 -19.30 9.04 4.90
CA GLU A 17 -20.27 10.12 5.15
C GLU A 17 -20.20 11.18 4.04
N ASP A 18 -20.12 12.45 4.39
CA ASP A 18 -20.06 13.58 3.45
C ASP A 18 -18.63 13.87 2.97
N ASN A 19 -17.73 12.89 3.02
CA ASN A 19 -16.32 13.06 2.68
C ASN A 19 -15.78 11.94 1.79
N ILE A 20 -14.74 12.25 1.04
CA ILE A 20 -13.83 11.28 0.43
C ILE A 20 -12.57 11.19 1.28
N VAL A 21 -12.20 9.98 1.68
CA VAL A 21 -10.91 9.66 2.27
C VAL A 21 -10.00 9.10 1.18
N ILE A 22 -8.84 9.73 0.98
CA ILE A 22 -7.82 9.28 0.04
C ILE A 22 -6.57 8.89 0.83
N ASN A 23 -6.09 7.67 0.60
CA ASN A 23 -4.82 7.20 1.13
C ASN A 23 -3.70 7.58 0.16
N TYR A 24 -2.59 8.08 0.69
CA TYR A 24 -1.39 8.36 -0.06
C TYR A 24 -0.21 7.61 0.55
N VAL A 25 0.66 7.07 -0.31
CA VAL A 25 1.88 6.39 0.10
C VAL A 25 3.07 7.08 -0.55
N ARG A 26 4.19 7.21 0.17
CA ARG A 26 5.44 7.70 -0.44
C ARG A 26 5.95 6.68 -1.45
N ILE A 27 6.44 7.18 -2.58
CA ILE A 27 7.14 6.41 -3.60
C ILE A 27 8.60 6.83 -3.58
N LEU A 28 9.50 5.86 -3.37
CA LEU A 28 10.95 6.06 -3.47
C LEU A 28 11.51 5.04 -4.47
N ASP A 29 12.18 5.50 -5.52
CA ASP A 29 12.73 4.64 -6.59
C ASP A 29 11.70 3.65 -7.19
N ASN A 30 10.47 4.12 -7.40
CA ASN A 30 9.31 3.31 -7.83
C ASN A 30 8.83 2.23 -6.84
N ILE A 31 9.33 2.23 -5.61
CA ILE A 31 8.92 1.34 -4.51
C ILE A 31 7.92 2.07 -3.61
N SER A 32 6.78 1.42 -3.32
CA SER A 32 5.78 1.96 -2.38
C SER A 32 6.23 1.75 -0.93
N ILE A 33 6.28 2.81 -0.11
CA ILE A 33 6.72 2.75 1.29
C ILE A 33 5.51 2.85 2.21
N TYR A 34 4.83 1.74 2.48
CA TYR A 34 3.59 1.72 3.27
C TYR A 34 3.71 2.20 4.74
N PRO A 35 4.88 2.10 5.41
CA PRO A 35 5.08 2.79 6.68
C PRO A 35 4.91 4.31 6.55
N GLU A 36 5.34 4.89 5.42
CA GLU A 36 5.31 6.31 5.14
C GLU A 36 4.05 6.72 4.36
N GLN A 37 2.89 6.54 4.98
CA GLN A 37 1.59 6.87 4.40
C GLN A 37 0.87 7.98 5.16
N ILE A 38 0.03 8.72 4.46
CA ILE A 38 -0.92 9.68 5.03
C ILE A 38 -2.33 9.40 4.51
N LYS A 39 -3.36 9.84 5.24
CA LYS A 39 -4.73 9.89 4.74
C LYS A 39 -5.25 11.31 4.76
N VAL A 40 -5.94 11.70 3.69
CA VAL A 40 -6.56 13.02 3.59
C VAL A 40 -8.06 12.82 3.49
N LYS A 41 -8.82 13.53 4.33
CA LYS A 41 -10.29 13.60 4.30
C LYS A 41 -10.69 14.91 3.60
N ILE A 42 -11.54 14.80 2.58
CA ILE A 42 -11.94 15.89 1.69
C ILE A 42 -13.47 15.96 1.69
N ALA A 43 -14.04 17.14 1.93
CA ALA A 43 -15.49 17.35 1.89
C ALA A 43 -16.02 17.17 0.45
N LEU A 44 -17.18 16.53 0.31
CA LEU A 44 -17.79 16.25 -0.99
C LEU A 44 -18.49 17.47 -1.62
N ASP A 45 -18.87 18.45 -0.82
CA ASP A 45 -19.63 19.63 -1.24
C ASP A 45 -18.74 20.74 -1.82
N ASP A 46 -17.62 21.06 -1.16
CA ASP A 46 -16.74 22.17 -1.53
C ASP A 46 -15.29 21.76 -1.84
N GLY A 47 -14.93 20.50 -1.61
CA GLY A 47 -13.57 19.98 -1.84
C GLY A 47 -12.54 20.45 -0.81
N SER A 48 -12.95 21.06 0.30
CA SER A 48 -12.06 21.45 1.39
C SER A 48 -11.46 20.24 2.10
N ILE A 49 -10.24 20.39 2.61
CA ILE A 49 -9.60 19.37 3.44
C ILE A 49 -10.18 19.48 4.85
N THR A 50 -10.90 18.45 5.29
CA THR A 50 -11.54 18.39 6.61
C THR A 50 -10.71 17.60 7.63
N GLY A 51 -9.71 16.85 7.18
CA GLY A 51 -8.83 16.08 8.07
C GLY A 51 -7.58 15.52 7.38
N LEU A 52 -6.57 15.26 8.21
CA LEU A 52 -5.30 14.67 7.80
C LEU A 52 -4.81 13.69 8.88
N GLU A 53 -4.61 12.44 8.51
CA GLU A 53 -3.94 11.42 9.34
C GLU A 53 -2.50 11.29 8.85
N GLY A 54 -1.56 11.91 9.57
CA GLY A 54 -0.13 11.95 9.20
C GLY A 54 0.80 11.20 10.14
N GLU A 55 0.30 10.63 11.24
CA GLU A 55 1.11 10.04 12.30
C GLU A 55 2.09 8.97 11.79
N LYS A 56 1.63 8.04 10.95
CA LYS A 56 2.47 6.98 10.39
C LYS A 56 3.66 7.54 9.62
N TYR A 57 3.41 8.51 8.75
CA TYR A 57 4.48 9.21 8.05
C TYR A 57 5.42 9.90 9.02
N LEU A 58 4.92 10.63 10.02
CA LEU A 58 5.78 11.37 10.95
C LEU A 58 6.68 10.46 11.79
N ILE A 59 6.21 9.25 12.13
CA ILE A 59 6.99 8.26 12.89
C ILE A 59 8.01 7.54 12.00
N ALA A 60 7.61 7.14 10.78
CA ALA A 60 8.39 6.26 9.93
C ALA A 60 9.25 6.98 8.88
N PHE A 61 9.04 8.29 8.68
CA PHE A 61 9.72 9.03 7.62
C PHE A 61 11.23 9.05 7.83
N ASP A 62 11.93 8.55 6.82
CA ASP A 62 13.38 8.67 6.70
C ASP A 62 13.72 9.34 5.36
N GLY A 63 14.34 10.52 5.44
CA GLY A 63 14.79 11.29 4.28
C GLY A 63 15.93 10.62 3.52
N GLU A 64 16.72 9.77 4.19
CA GLU A 64 17.92 9.10 3.67
C GLU A 64 17.72 7.59 3.50
N ARG A 65 16.46 7.14 3.51
CA ARG A 65 16.08 5.72 3.43
C ARG A 65 16.82 5.00 2.31
N LYS A 66 17.54 3.94 2.68
CA LYS A 66 18.19 3.02 1.74
C LYS A 66 17.40 1.73 1.66
N ILE A 67 17.01 1.36 0.44
CA ILE A 67 16.27 0.12 0.19
C ILE A 67 17.23 -0.89 -0.41
N ALA A 68 17.38 -2.04 0.25
CA ALA A 68 18.18 -3.13 -0.27
C ALA A 68 17.57 -3.67 -1.57
N GLN A 69 18.40 -4.22 -2.46
CA GLN A 69 17.89 -4.91 -3.64
C GLN A 69 17.22 -6.24 -3.25
N PRO A 70 16.18 -6.69 -3.99
CA PRO A 70 15.63 -8.03 -3.85
C PRO A 70 16.72 -9.10 -3.96
N LYS A 71 16.69 -10.12 -3.08
CA LYS A 71 17.60 -11.28 -3.17
C LYS A 71 17.03 -12.42 -4.00
N ILE A 72 15.71 -12.42 -4.21
CA ILE A 72 15.03 -13.37 -5.11
C ILE A 72 14.36 -12.62 -6.25
N SER A 73 14.11 -13.31 -7.36
CA SER A 73 13.39 -12.72 -8.49
C SER A 73 11.87 -12.67 -8.24
N LYS A 74 11.15 -11.92 -9.08
CA LYS A 74 9.68 -11.89 -9.05
C LYS A 74 9.07 -13.27 -9.35
N GLU A 75 9.71 -14.06 -10.21
CA GLU A 75 9.28 -15.42 -10.57
C GLU A 75 9.45 -16.38 -9.40
N GLU A 76 10.54 -16.25 -8.64
CA GLU A 76 10.72 -17.06 -7.42
C GLU A 76 9.68 -16.69 -6.37
N ALA A 77 9.43 -15.39 -6.16
CA ALA A 77 8.42 -14.91 -5.22
C ALA A 77 7.00 -15.34 -5.63
N ALA A 78 6.71 -15.44 -6.93
CA ALA A 78 5.41 -15.85 -7.44
C ALA A 78 5.04 -17.29 -7.03
N LYS A 79 6.02 -18.15 -6.72
CA LYS A 79 5.76 -19.52 -6.23
C LYS A 79 5.03 -19.56 -4.88
N ALA A 80 5.09 -18.48 -4.09
CA ALA A 80 4.36 -18.36 -2.83
C ALA A 80 2.91 -17.86 -3.02
N VAL A 81 2.55 -17.45 -4.23
CA VAL A 81 1.21 -16.96 -4.58
C VAL A 81 0.38 -18.13 -5.09
N SER A 82 -0.90 -18.18 -4.71
CA SER A 82 -1.81 -19.23 -5.19
C SER A 82 -2.03 -19.13 -6.70
N ASP A 83 -1.94 -20.26 -7.41
CA ASP A 83 -2.26 -20.37 -8.85
C ASP A 83 -3.69 -19.94 -9.20
N ARG A 84 -4.59 -19.88 -8.21
CA ARG A 84 -5.97 -19.40 -8.39
C ARG A 84 -6.05 -17.87 -8.46
N LEU A 85 -5.01 -17.15 -8.05
CA LEU A 85 -4.95 -15.71 -8.13
C LEU A 85 -4.52 -15.30 -9.54
N LYS A 86 -5.43 -14.64 -10.27
CA LYS A 86 -5.09 -13.98 -11.53
C LYS A 86 -4.37 -12.68 -11.22
N VAL A 87 -3.03 -12.73 -11.24
CA VAL A 87 -2.17 -11.57 -10.97
C VAL A 87 -2.30 -10.55 -12.10
N ASN A 88 -2.66 -9.31 -11.74
CA ASN A 88 -2.80 -8.20 -12.68
C ASN A 88 -1.57 -7.29 -12.65
N THR A 89 -1.00 -7.07 -11.46
CA THR A 89 0.18 -6.20 -11.30
C THR A 89 1.14 -6.79 -10.28
N VAL A 90 2.43 -6.62 -10.54
CA VAL A 90 3.51 -6.91 -9.59
C VAL A 90 4.39 -5.69 -9.48
N LYS A 91 4.66 -5.25 -8.24
CA LYS A 91 5.62 -4.16 -7.95
C LYS A 91 6.35 -4.46 -6.65
N LEU A 92 7.36 -3.66 -6.34
CA LEU A 92 8.02 -3.70 -5.03
C LEU A 92 7.35 -2.75 -4.04
N ALA A 93 7.31 -3.17 -2.79
CA ALA A 93 6.81 -2.37 -1.69
C ALA A 93 7.56 -2.69 -0.40
N VAL A 94 7.81 -1.67 0.42
CA VAL A 94 8.20 -1.84 1.82
C VAL A 94 6.93 -1.90 2.66
N VAL A 95 6.79 -2.97 3.43
CA VAL A 95 5.63 -3.21 4.30
C VAL A 95 6.08 -3.44 5.74
N PRO A 96 5.34 -2.93 6.73
CA PRO A 96 5.59 -3.29 8.12
C PRO A 96 5.08 -4.70 8.40
N THR A 97 5.87 -5.49 9.13
CA THR A 97 5.45 -6.75 9.75
C THR A 97 4.58 -6.48 10.97
N GLU A 98 4.01 -7.54 11.56
CA GLU A 98 3.26 -7.45 12.82
C GLU A 98 4.13 -6.93 13.99
N THR A 99 5.45 -7.10 13.92
CA THR A 99 6.42 -6.60 14.90
C THR A 99 6.98 -5.22 14.55
N ASN A 100 6.36 -4.50 13.60
CA ASN A 100 6.81 -3.20 13.06
C ASN A 100 8.21 -3.23 12.42
N GLN A 101 8.71 -4.39 12.03
CA GLN A 101 9.90 -4.47 11.20
C GLN A 101 9.52 -4.18 9.75
N GLU A 102 10.33 -3.41 9.05
CA GLU A 102 10.08 -3.10 7.65
C GLU A 102 10.75 -4.12 6.75
N VAL A 103 9.97 -4.72 5.85
CA VAL A 103 10.46 -5.73 4.91
C VAL A 103 10.16 -5.32 3.49
N LEU A 104 11.14 -5.52 2.60
CA LEU A 104 10.93 -5.39 1.16
C LEU A 104 10.17 -6.61 0.65
N CYS A 105 9.09 -6.36 -0.07
CA CYS A 105 8.20 -7.37 -0.61
C CYS A 105 7.91 -7.13 -2.08
N TYR A 106 7.67 -8.21 -2.81
CA TYR A 106 6.87 -8.18 -4.03
C TYR A 106 5.39 -8.11 -3.64
N GLU A 107 4.70 -7.06 -4.13
CA GLU A 107 3.26 -6.87 -4.02
C GLU A 107 2.59 -7.44 -5.27
N PHE A 108 1.94 -8.59 -5.13
CA PHE A 108 1.13 -9.22 -6.16
C PHE A 108 -0.33 -8.82 -5.96
N ALA A 109 -0.85 -7.92 -6.81
CA ALA A 109 -2.26 -7.57 -6.82
C ALA A 109 -2.98 -8.32 -7.94
N GLY A 110 -4.09 -8.95 -7.61
CA GLY A 110 -4.83 -9.79 -8.53
C GLY A 110 -6.25 -10.08 -8.06
N SER A 111 -6.97 -10.87 -8.83
CA SER A 111 -8.33 -11.28 -8.48
C SER A 111 -8.47 -12.80 -8.47
N ASN A 112 -9.33 -13.29 -7.60
CA ASN A 112 -9.75 -14.68 -7.55
C ASN A 112 -11.28 -14.72 -7.40
N HIS A 113 -11.95 -15.28 -8.41
CA HIS A 113 -13.41 -15.23 -8.57
C HIS A 113 -13.96 -13.80 -8.47
N ASN A 114 -14.70 -13.51 -7.40
CA ASN A 114 -15.38 -12.23 -7.16
C ASN A 114 -14.67 -11.37 -6.11
N SER A 115 -13.40 -11.64 -5.84
CA SER A 115 -12.64 -10.91 -4.82
C SER A 115 -11.26 -10.53 -5.32
N ASP A 116 -10.88 -9.29 -5.02
CA ASP A 116 -9.56 -8.74 -5.29
C ASP A 116 -8.67 -8.98 -4.08
N TYR A 117 -7.40 -9.30 -4.31
CA TYR A 117 -6.43 -9.57 -3.26
C TYR A 117 -5.10 -8.88 -3.55
N ILE A 118 -4.37 -8.61 -2.48
CA ILE A 118 -2.95 -8.28 -2.53
C ILE A 118 -2.19 -9.27 -1.68
N VAL A 119 -1.19 -9.92 -2.27
CA VAL A 119 -0.27 -10.82 -1.58
C VAL A 119 1.11 -10.17 -1.54
N TYR A 120 1.64 -9.98 -0.35
CA TYR A 120 3.00 -9.50 -0.13
C TYR A 120 3.92 -10.69 0.14
N VAL A 121 4.93 -10.86 -0.70
CA VAL A 121 5.93 -11.93 -0.58
C VAL A 121 7.29 -11.30 -0.34
N ASN A 122 7.98 -11.72 0.71
CA ASN A 122 9.28 -11.18 1.11
C ASN A 122 10.31 -11.37 -0.01
N ALA A 123 10.93 -10.26 -0.43
CA ALA A 123 11.88 -10.19 -1.54
C ALA A 123 13.27 -10.75 -1.20
N GLU A 124 13.51 -11.18 0.04
CA GLU A 124 14.73 -11.85 0.49
C GLU A 124 14.57 -13.37 0.56
N ASN A 125 13.43 -13.89 1.02
CA ASN A 125 13.28 -15.33 1.31
C ASN A 125 12.04 -16.01 0.70
N GLY A 126 11.20 -15.29 -0.04
CA GLY A 126 10.03 -15.85 -0.72
C GLY A 126 8.87 -16.21 0.20
N LYS A 127 8.93 -15.90 1.50
CA LYS A 127 7.83 -16.16 2.43
C LYS A 127 6.74 -15.10 2.30
N THR A 128 5.49 -15.54 2.24
CA THR A 128 4.33 -14.66 2.34
C THR A 128 4.36 -13.91 3.66
N GLN A 129 4.29 -12.59 3.59
CA GLN A 129 4.28 -11.68 4.74
C GLN A 129 2.87 -11.26 5.11
N LYS A 130 2.04 -10.99 4.10
CA LYS A 130 0.67 -10.52 4.32
C LYS A 130 -0.21 -10.83 3.13
N ILE A 131 -1.46 -11.18 3.39
CA ILE A 131 -2.50 -11.29 2.37
C ILE A 131 -3.60 -10.33 2.77
N LEU A 132 -4.01 -9.47 1.86
CA LEU A 132 -5.08 -8.50 2.04
C LEU A 132 -6.20 -8.81 1.08
N LYS A 133 -7.44 -8.82 1.57
CA LYS A 133 -8.63 -8.92 0.72
C LYS A 133 -9.18 -7.51 0.50
N ILE A 134 -9.36 -7.15 -0.76
CA ILE A 134 -10.00 -5.90 -1.16
C ILE A 134 -11.49 -6.17 -1.32
N ILE A 135 -12.30 -5.51 -0.50
CA ILE A 135 -13.75 -5.51 -0.58
C ILE A 135 -14.19 -4.25 -1.33
N ASN A 136 -14.74 -4.45 -2.52
CA ASN A 136 -15.38 -3.38 -3.27
C ASN A 136 -16.78 -3.15 -2.69
N THR A 137 -17.00 -1.99 -2.09
CA THR A 137 -18.32 -1.53 -1.61
C THR A 137 -18.83 -0.41 -2.51
N PRO A 138 -20.14 -0.09 -2.48
CA PRO A 138 -20.65 1.11 -3.15
C PRO A 138 -19.92 2.40 -2.72
N ASN A 139 -19.39 2.41 -1.50
CA ASN A 139 -18.68 3.53 -0.90
C ASN A 139 -17.16 3.48 -1.14
N GLY A 140 -16.65 2.57 -1.98
CA GLY A 140 -15.22 2.47 -2.32
C GLY A 140 -14.55 1.18 -1.83
N LYS A 141 -13.23 1.20 -1.73
CA LYS A 141 -12.44 -0.02 -1.45
C LYS A 141 -12.07 -0.12 0.03
N LEU A 142 -12.53 -1.19 0.68
CA LEU A 142 -12.08 -1.60 2.00
C LEU A 142 -11.00 -2.67 1.86
N ILE A 143 -10.05 -2.67 2.79
CA ILE A 143 -8.99 -3.69 2.85
C ILE A 143 -9.05 -4.33 4.22
N ILE A 144 -9.18 -5.66 4.24
CA ILE A 144 -9.17 -6.48 5.46
C ILE A 144 -8.10 -7.56 5.41
#